data_AF-A0A8S3H0Y4-F1
#
_entry.id   AF-A0A8S3H0Y4-F1
#
_cell.length_a   1.000
_cell.length_b   1.000
_cell.length_c   1.000
_cell.angle_alpha   90.00
_cell.angle_beta   90.00
_cell.angle_gamma   90.00
#
_symmetry.space_group_name_H-M   'P 1'
#
loop_
_entity.id
_entity.type
_entity.pdbx_description
1 polymer ?
#
loop_
_entity_poly.entity_id
_entity_poly.type
_entity_poly.pdbx_seq_one_letter_code
_entity_poly.pdbx_strand_id
1 'polypeptide(L)'
;NLKAILKPQYVDQIPRAAQGCVRDLLDKKNELGNQDEITESFDLSNVKDRQIGDLSGGELQRFACAMVCIQKGDIFMFDEPSSYLDVKQRLKAALAIRNIIRENRLVS
;
A
#
# COMPACT_ATOMS: atom_id res chain seq x y z
N ASN A 1 -8.73 -3.65 -21.41
CA ASN A 1 -8.32 -4.74 -20.49
C ASN A 1 -8.42 -4.21 -19.07
N LEU A 2 -9.32 -4.76 -18.26
CA LEU A 2 -9.48 -4.40 -16.84
C LEU A 2 -8.34 -5.03 -16.03
N LYS A 3 -7.56 -4.22 -15.29
CA LYS A 3 -6.52 -4.69 -14.37
C LYS A 3 -7.03 -4.61 -12.93
N ALA A 4 -7.34 -5.77 -12.36
CA ALA A 4 -7.72 -5.89 -10.95
C ALA A 4 -6.47 -6.05 -10.09
N ILE A 5 -6.37 -5.26 -9.02
CA ILE A 5 -5.27 -5.32 -8.05
C ILE A 5 -5.85 -5.76 -6.71
N LEU A 6 -5.32 -6.86 -6.19
CA LEU A 6 -5.79 -7.51 -4.97
C LEU A 6 -4.79 -7.23 -3.85
N LYS A 7 -5.29 -6.77 -2.70
CA LYS A 7 -4.48 -6.73 -1.48
C LYS A 7 -4.29 -8.17 -0.95
N PRO A 8 -3.07 -8.58 -0.56
CA PRO A 8 -2.87 -9.85 0.13
C PRO A 8 -3.62 -9.88 1.47
N GLN A 9 -4.36 -10.96 1.73
CA GLN A 9 -5.10 -11.16 2.97
C GLN A 9 -4.16 -11.27 4.20
N TYR A 10 -2.98 -11.88 4.02
CA TYR A 10 -2.01 -12.14 5.09
C TYR A 10 -0.75 -11.30 4.88
N VAL A 11 -0.70 -10.11 5.51
CA VAL A 11 0.42 -9.19 5.35
C VAL A 11 1.70 -9.63 6.07
N ASP A 12 1.55 -10.48 7.09
CA ASP A 12 2.63 -11.14 7.81
C ASP A 12 3.42 -12.15 6.95
N GLN A 13 2.83 -12.60 5.84
CA GLN A 13 3.51 -13.47 4.88
C GLN A 13 4.28 -12.69 3.81
N ILE A 14 4.10 -11.37 3.69
CA ILE A 14 4.78 -10.55 2.67
C ILE A 14 6.30 -10.69 2.75
N PRO A 15 6.94 -10.65 3.94
CA PRO A 15 8.40 -10.84 4.03
C PRO A 15 8.91 -12.21 3.57
N ARG A 16 8.04 -13.21 3.49
CA ARG A 16 8.39 -14.54 2.95
C ARG A 16 8.33 -14.57 1.43
N ALA A 17 7.43 -13.77 0.84
CA ALA A 17 7.20 -13.72 -0.60
C ALA A 17 8.06 -12.67 -1.31
N ALA A 18 8.55 -11.65 -0.60
CA ALA A 18 9.35 -10.56 -1.15
C ALA A 18 10.52 -10.22 -0.23
N GLN A 19 11.67 -9.95 -0.82
CA GLN A 19 12.87 -9.45 -0.13
C GLN A 19 13.33 -8.12 -0.74
N GLY A 20 13.82 -7.23 0.11
CA GLY A 20 14.25 -5.89 -0.25
C GLY A 20 13.73 -4.83 0.72
N CYS A 21 14.20 -3.60 0.53
CA CYS A 21 13.70 -2.48 1.31
C CYS A 21 12.36 -1.95 0.75
N VAL A 22 11.60 -1.27 1.59
CA VAL A 22 10.27 -0.73 1.24
C VAL A 22 10.33 0.13 -0.01
N ARG A 23 11.33 1.01 -0.12
CA ARG A 23 11.52 1.92 -1.26
C ARG A 23 11.65 1.15 -2.58
N ASP A 24 12.54 0.17 -2.62
CA ASP A 24 12.82 -0.59 -3.86
C ASP A 24 11.60 -1.41 -4.30
N LEU A 25 10.85 -1.95 -3.34
CA LEU A 25 9.66 -2.73 -3.65
C LEU A 25 8.51 -1.86 -4.17
N LEU A 26 8.35 -0.65 -3.62
CA LEU A 26 7.41 0.33 -4.14
C LEU A 26 7.81 0.79 -5.53
N ASP A 27 9.08 1.15 -5.74
CA ASP A 27 9.61 1.62 -7.02
C ASP A 27 9.40 0.59 -8.15
N LYS A 28 9.63 -0.70 -7.88
CA LYS A 28 9.35 -1.80 -8.82
C LYS A 28 7.89 -1.87 -9.30
N LYS A 29 6.95 -1.30 -8.56
CA LYS A 29 5.52 -1.28 -8.86
C LYS A 29 4.99 0.13 -9.13
N ASN A 30 5.86 1.14 -9.17
CA ASN A 30 5.52 2.53 -9.33
C ASN A 30 5.19 2.85 -10.79
N GLU A 31 3.94 2.57 -11.18
CA GLU A 31 3.45 2.82 -12.53
C GLU A 31 2.97 4.27 -12.72
N LEU A 32 2.74 5.00 -11.63
CA LEU A 32 2.13 6.33 -11.62
C LEU A 32 3.12 7.47 -11.31
N GLY A 33 4.36 7.15 -10.93
CA GLY A 33 5.36 8.15 -10.54
C GLY A 33 5.05 8.86 -9.21
N ASN A 34 4.16 8.31 -8.38
CA ASN A 34 3.61 8.96 -7.18
C ASN A 34 4.17 8.39 -5.86
N GLN A 35 5.37 7.81 -5.90
CA GLN A 35 5.95 7.12 -4.76
C GLN A 35 6.04 7.98 -3.49
N ASP A 36 6.49 9.24 -3.61
CA ASP A 36 6.65 10.12 -2.44
C ASP A 36 5.29 10.38 -1.77
N GLU A 37 4.27 10.73 -2.55
CA GLU A 37 2.90 10.95 -2.09
C GLU A 37 2.32 9.70 -1.40
N ILE A 38 2.54 8.52 -1.99
CA ILE A 38 2.08 7.24 -1.43
C ILE A 38 2.81 6.95 -0.11
N THR A 39 4.13 7.15 -0.06
CA THR A 39 4.89 6.92 1.18
C THR A 39 4.47 7.85 2.30
N GLU A 40 4.12 9.11 2.00
CA GLU A 40 3.60 10.05 2.98
C GLU A 40 2.18 9.67 3.44
N SER A 41 1.29 9.39 2.49
CA SER A 41 -0.12 9.05 2.75
C SER A 41 -0.28 7.81 3.62
N PHE A 42 0.63 6.83 3.47
CA PHE A 42 0.63 5.59 4.25
C PHE A 42 1.62 5.60 5.43
N ASP A 43 2.21 6.74 5.78
CA ASP A 43 3.15 6.86 6.90
C ASP A 43 4.28 5.81 6.83
N LEU A 44 4.90 5.74 5.65
CA LEU A 44 6.01 4.85 5.30
C LEU A 44 7.34 5.61 5.14
N SER A 45 7.33 6.94 5.14
CA SER A 45 8.52 7.78 4.96
C SER A 45 9.65 7.44 5.95
N ASN A 46 9.29 7.09 7.19
CA ASN A 46 10.25 6.73 8.25
C ASN A 46 10.78 5.28 8.13
N VAL A 47 10.18 4.46 7.26
CA VAL A 47 10.53 3.04 7.11
C VAL A 47 10.92 2.68 5.68
N LYS A 48 11.01 3.66 4.78
CA LYS A 48 11.30 3.45 3.35
C LYS A 48 12.62 2.71 3.11
N ASP A 49 13.61 2.91 3.98
CA ASP A 49 14.94 2.30 3.89
C ASP A 49 15.08 1.00 4.71
N ARG A 50 14.03 0.61 5.45
CA ARG A 50 14.02 -0.63 6.23
C ARG A 50 13.71 -1.82 5.33
N GLN A 51 14.28 -2.97 5.67
CA GLN A 51 13.92 -4.23 5.04
C GLN A 51 12.48 -4.60 5.38
N ILE A 52 11.77 -5.18 4.43
CA ILE A 52 10.37 -5.56 4.66
C ILE A 52 10.20 -6.58 5.79
N GLY A 53 11.22 -7.42 6.03
CA GLY A 53 11.24 -8.37 7.15
C GLY A 53 11.38 -7.74 8.53
N ASP A 54 11.81 -6.48 8.61
CA ASP A 54 11.94 -5.77 9.88
C ASP A 54 10.68 -4.98 10.25
N LEU A 55 9.67 -4.98 9.38
CA LEU A 55 8.43 -4.21 9.59
C LEU A 55 7.51 -4.91 10.58
N SER A 56 6.91 -4.13 11.47
CA SER A 56 5.79 -4.55 12.30
C SER A 56 4.55 -4.89 11.45
N GLY A 57 3.61 -5.65 12.01
CA GLY A 57 2.36 -5.99 11.30
C GLY A 57 1.59 -4.77 10.79
N GLY A 58 1.55 -3.68 11.58
CA GLY A 58 0.91 -2.42 11.15
C GLY A 58 1.67 -1.70 10.03
N GLU A 59 3.00 -1.76 10.02
CA GLU A 59 3.82 -1.24 8.92
C GLU A 59 3.65 -2.08 7.65
N LEU A 60 3.62 -3.41 7.78
CA LEU A 60 3.32 -4.34 6.68
C LEU A 60 1.93 -4.09 6.10
N GLN A 61 0.95 -3.82 6.95
CA GLN A 61 -0.42 -3.50 6.53
C GLN A 61 -0.47 -2.22 5.69
N ARG A 62 0.22 -1.16 6.13
CA ARG A 62 0.33 0.11 5.39
C ARG A 62 1.12 -0.05 4.09
N PHE A 63 2.21 -0.81 4.13
CA PHE A 63 2.98 -1.17 2.93
C PHE A 63 2.13 -1.92 1.91
N ALA A 64 1.33 -2.91 2.34
CA ALA A 64 0.45 -3.65 1.44
C ALA A 64 -0.59 -2.74 0.77
N CYS A 65 -1.15 -1.77 1.50
CA CYS A 65 -2.05 -0.79 0.89
C CYS A 65 -1.32 0.15 -0.09
N ALA A 66 -0.13 0.63 0.27
CA ALA A 66 0.70 1.46 -0.59
C ALA A 66 1.06 0.75 -1.91
N MET A 67 1.44 -0.53 -1.85
CA MET A 67 1.73 -1.36 -3.03
C MET A 67 0.55 -1.49 -3.97
N VAL A 68 -0.67 -1.52 -3.45
CA VAL A 68 -1.89 -1.55 -4.26
C VAL A 68 -2.12 -0.19 -4.93
N CYS A 69 -1.96 0.90 -4.17
CA CYS A 69 -2.24 2.26 -4.64
C CYS A 69 -1.19 2.87 -5.56
N ILE A 70 0.06 2.40 -5.51
CA ILE A 70 1.15 2.89 -6.37
C ILE A 70 1.09 2.33 -7.79
N GLN A 71 0.26 1.31 -8.01
CA GLN A 71 0.02 0.68 -9.30
C GLN A 71 -1.21 1.28 -9.98
N LYS A 72 -1.22 1.30 -11.32
CA LYS A 72 -2.40 1.68 -12.09
C LYS A 72 -3.35 0.48 -12.17
N GLY A 73 -4.45 0.54 -11.44
CA GLY A 73 -5.49 -0.51 -11.41
C GLY A 73 -6.88 0.06 -11.66
N ASP A 74 -7.72 -0.69 -12.36
CA ASP A 74 -9.12 -0.32 -12.64
C ASP A 74 -10.05 -0.74 -11.50
N ILE A 75 -9.68 -1.79 -10.77
CA ILE A 75 -10.44 -2.37 -9.67
C ILE A 75 -9.48 -2.71 -8.53
N PHE A 76 -9.78 -2.21 -7.34
CA PHE A 76 -9.02 -2.48 -6.12
C PHE A 76 -9.89 -3.29 -5.15
N MET A 77 -9.43 -4.48 -4.77
CA MET A 77 -10.09 -5.27 -3.72
C MET A 77 -9.22 -5.29 -2.47
N PHE A 78 -9.78 -4.74 -1.39
CA PHE A 78 -9.20 -4.73 -0.06
C PHE A 78 -10.01 -5.66 0.82
N ASP A 79 -9.48 -6.85 1.11
CA ASP A 79 -10.03 -7.73 2.13
C ASP A 79 -9.34 -7.41 3.47
N GLU A 80 -10.12 -7.15 4.53
CA GLU A 80 -9.64 -6.82 5.88
C GLU A 80 -8.51 -5.74 5.97
N PRO A 81 -8.66 -4.54 5.35
CA PRO A 81 -7.62 -3.50 5.35
C PRO A 81 -7.34 -2.90 6.74
N SER A 82 -8.20 -3.16 7.74
CA SER A 82 -8.05 -2.71 9.12
C SER A 82 -7.31 -3.67 10.05
N SER A 83 -7.05 -4.90 9.61
CA SER A 83 -6.35 -5.88 10.46
C SER A 83 -4.99 -5.33 10.89
N TYR A 84 -4.66 -5.47 12.19
CA TYR A 84 -3.45 -4.96 12.85
C TYR A 84 -3.31 -3.44 12.98
N LEU A 85 -4.32 -2.63 12.61
CA LEU A 85 -4.29 -1.17 12.77
C LEU A 85 -5.06 -0.69 14.01
N ASP A 86 -4.49 0.28 14.73
CA ASP A 86 -5.23 1.02 15.74
C ASP A 86 -6.36 1.88 15.13
N VAL A 87 -7.27 2.42 15.94
CA VAL A 87 -8.44 3.17 15.47
C VAL A 87 -8.05 4.39 14.61
N LYS A 88 -6.95 5.08 14.94
CA LYS A 88 -6.50 6.27 14.22
C LYS A 88 -5.88 5.91 12.87
N GLN A 89 -5.11 4.83 12.83
CA GLN A 89 -4.54 4.28 11.61
C GLN A 89 -5.61 3.72 10.66
N ARG A 90 -6.66 3.08 11.19
CA ARG A 90 -7.82 2.63 10.40
C ARG A 90 -8.49 3.78 9.64
N LEU A 91 -8.76 4.89 10.34
CA LEU A 91 -9.38 6.08 9.73
C LEU A 91 -8.49 6.67 8.63
N LYS A 92 -7.18 6.81 8.89
CA LYS A 92 -6.22 7.30 7.88
C LYS A 92 -6.16 6.41 6.64
N ALA A 93 -6.05 5.08 6.82
CA ALA A 93 -6.01 4.13 5.72
C ALA A 93 -7.29 4.18 4.88
N ALA A 94 -8.46 4.25 5.51
CA ALA A 94 -9.74 4.38 4.81
C ALA A 94 -9.84 5.68 4.00
N LEU A 95 -9.37 6.81 4.56
CA LEU A 95 -9.35 8.10 3.86
C LEU A 95 -8.38 8.09 2.67
N ALA A 96 -7.18 7.53 2.84
CA ALA A 96 -6.18 7.40 1.77
C ALA A 96 -6.72 6.54 0.61
N ILE A 97 -7.27 5.36 0.91
CA ILE A 97 -7.88 4.48 -0.10
C ILE A 97 -9.01 5.21 -0.84
N ARG A 98 -9.87 5.92 -0.10
CA ARG A 98 -10.98 6.68 -0.70
C ARG A 98 -10.50 7.78 -1.63
N ASN A 99 -9.47 8.54 -1.26
CA ASN A 99 -8.95 9.62 -2.09
C ASN A 99 -8.33 9.06 -3.39
N ILE A 100 -7.53 8.00 -3.26
CA ILE A 100 -6.84 7.37 -4.41
C ILE A 100 -7.83 6.73 -5.39
N ILE A 101 -8.92 6.12 -4.90
CA ILE A 101 -10.01 5.61 -5.77
C ILE A 101 -10.71 6.74 -6.53
N ARG A 102 -10.91 7.91 -5.89
CA ARG A 102 -11.54 9.06 -6.54
C ARG A 102 -10.64 9.66 -7.62
N GLU A 103 -9.36 9.78 -7.35
CA GLU A 103 -8.38 10.33 -8.29
C GLU A 103 -8.14 9.39 -9.48
N ASN A 104 -8.09 8.07 -9.27
CA ASN A 104 -8.00 7.10 -10.38
C ASN A 104 -9.31 6.93 -11.18
N ARG A 105 -10.47 7.33 -10.63
CA ARG A 105 -11.75 7.36 -11.38
C ARG A 105 -11.98 8.66 -12.15
N LEU A 106 -11.24 9.74 -11.85
CA LEU A 106 -11.24 10.97 -12.63
C LEU A 106 -10.24 10.86 -13.79
N VAL A 107 -10.41 9.84 -14.62
CA VAL A 107 -9.94 9.92 -16.01
C VAL A 107 -11.17 10.32 -16.81
N SER A 108 -11.12 11.52 -17.40
CA SER A 108 -12.18 12.11 -18.21
C SER A 108 -12.66 11.19 -19.33
#